data_AF-A0AAD4J096-F1
#
_entry.id   AF-A0AAD4J096-F1
#
_cell.length_a   1.000
_cell.length_b   1.000
_cell.length_c   1.000
_cell.angle_alpha   90.00
_cell.angle_beta   90.00
_cell.angle_gamma   90.00
#
_symmetry.space_group_name_H-M   'P 1'
#
loop_
_entity.id
_entity.type
_entity.pdbx_description
1 polymer ?
#
loop_
_entity_poly.entity_id
_entity_poly.type
_entity_poly.pdbx_seq_one_letter_code
_entity_poly.pdbx_strand_id
1 'polypeptide(L)'
;MKKSFKDSLKALEADIQHANTLASDYSSEYDGACLQMRLSYSPCANIFMFLVQWADCHLASALGLIRILIYKAYEDGKTTMSVHERKASLREFYGVIFPSLLQLHRGITDVEERKQKEICAAKYKRRDEMEKGKLSEIEIEREEECGICMEMTTKLVLPNCSHSLCTNCYENWHARSQSCPFCRDSLKRVNSGELWVYTSTCDIVDLSAIARENLKRLLIYIDKLPLLVPDPMMKYKFSRGDVVVFRSPSDYKEKMVKRIVGLPGDWIDLPSLDTVKVPEGHCWVVGDNSACSLDSRSFGPIPLGLICGRIRCIVWPPQRIGEVNSRTSALPEVQVHASE
;
A
#
# COMPACT_ATOMS: atom_id res chain seq x y z
N MET A 1 -27.09 24.15 4.28
CA MET A 1 -27.65 23.18 5.24
C MET A 1 -26.52 22.22 5.61
N LYS A 2 -26.09 22.14 6.88
CA LYS A 2 -25.14 21.10 7.30
C LYS A 2 -25.82 19.76 7.05
N LYS A 3 -25.20 18.89 6.22
CA LYS A 3 -25.71 17.53 6.02
C LYS A 3 -25.76 16.85 7.39
N SER A 4 -26.86 16.18 7.69
CA SER A 4 -26.95 15.36 8.91
C SER A 4 -25.84 14.31 8.89
N PHE A 5 -25.35 13.89 10.06
CA PHE A 5 -24.38 12.81 10.17
C PHE A 5 -24.80 11.59 9.34
N LYS A 6 -26.10 11.26 9.36
CA LYS A 6 -26.70 10.15 8.60
C LYS A 6 -26.56 10.32 7.09
N ASP A 7 -26.71 11.54 6.58
CA ASP A 7 -26.61 11.84 5.15
C ASP A 7 -25.16 11.83 4.68
N SER A 8 -24.25 12.37 5.50
CA SER A 8 -22.81 12.32 5.24
C SER A 8 -22.26 10.90 5.30
N LEU A 9 -22.80 10.05 6.18
CA LEU A 9 -22.45 8.64 6.27
C LEU A 9 -22.88 7.86 5.03
N LYS A 10 -24.13 8.06 4.57
CA LYS A 10 -24.62 7.44 3.34
C LYS A 10 -23.83 7.87 2.11
N ALA A 11 -23.44 9.14 2.03
CA ALA A 11 -22.58 9.63 0.95
C ALA A 11 -21.22 8.94 0.97
N LEU A 12 -20.60 8.81 2.16
CA LEU A 12 -19.34 8.08 2.33
C LEU A 12 -19.46 6.60 1.93
N GLU A 13 -20.54 5.92 2.32
CA GLU A 13 -20.77 4.53 1.93
C GLU A 13 -20.92 4.38 0.41
N ALA A 14 -21.62 5.31 -0.25
CA ALA A 14 -21.74 5.33 -1.70
C ALA A 14 -20.38 5.57 -2.39
N ASP A 15 -19.55 6.47 -1.87
CA ASP A 15 -18.21 6.72 -2.40
C ASP A 15 -17.29 5.51 -2.22
N ILE A 16 -17.38 4.80 -1.09
CA ILE A 16 -16.65 3.55 -0.85
C ILE A 16 -17.09 2.47 -1.85
N GLN A 17 -18.40 2.35 -2.11
CA GLN A 17 -18.92 1.41 -3.10
C GLN A 17 -18.41 1.74 -4.50
N HIS A 18 -18.43 3.01 -4.89
CA HIS A 18 -17.88 3.46 -6.15
C HIS A 18 -16.38 3.14 -6.24
N ALA A 19 -15.60 3.43 -5.20
CA ALA A 19 -14.19 3.09 -5.14
C ALA A 19 -13.93 1.59 -5.34
N ASN A 20 -14.76 0.72 -4.76
CA ASN A 20 -14.67 -0.72 -4.95
C ASN A 20 -14.95 -1.15 -6.40
N THR A 21 -15.93 -0.53 -7.06
CA THR A 21 -16.20 -0.75 -8.48
C THR A 21 -15.01 -0.32 -9.35
N LEU A 22 -14.37 0.82 -9.04
CA LEU A 22 -13.17 1.25 -9.75
C LEU A 22 -11.99 0.29 -9.52
N ALA A 23 -11.87 -0.25 -8.31
CA ALA A 23 -10.78 -1.13 -7.92
C ALA A 23 -10.94 -2.57 -8.46
N SER A 24 -12.16 -3.01 -8.80
CA SER A 24 -12.38 -4.35 -9.38
C SER A 24 -11.79 -4.50 -10.77
N ASP A 25 -11.65 -3.39 -11.52
CA ASP A 25 -11.09 -3.39 -12.87
C ASP A 25 -9.58 -3.67 -12.90
N TYR A 26 -8.91 -3.62 -11.74
CA TYR A 26 -7.45 -3.74 -11.60
C TYR A 26 -7.05 -4.97 -10.78
N SER A 27 -7.67 -6.13 -11.03
CA SER A 27 -7.30 -7.38 -10.37
C SER A 27 -5.83 -7.73 -10.62
N SER A 28 -5.15 -8.25 -9.59
CA SER A 28 -3.75 -8.66 -9.71
C SER A 28 -3.60 -9.82 -10.70
N GLU A 29 -2.88 -9.61 -11.80
CA GLU A 29 -2.65 -10.59 -12.89
C GLU A 29 -2.14 -11.96 -12.40
N TYR A 30 -1.46 -12.02 -11.25
CA TYR A 30 -0.88 -13.24 -10.70
C TYR A 30 -1.79 -14.05 -9.77
N ASP A 31 -2.71 -13.40 -9.05
CA ASP A 31 -3.42 -14.00 -7.90
C ASP A 31 -4.94 -13.81 -7.93
N GLY A 32 -5.49 -13.08 -8.92
CA GLY A 32 -6.94 -12.81 -9.02
C GLY A 32 -7.51 -12.00 -7.84
N ALA A 33 -6.64 -11.39 -7.02
CA ALA A 33 -7.04 -10.61 -5.86
C ALA A 33 -7.42 -9.19 -6.29
N CYS A 34 -8.62 -8.74 -5.93
CA CYS A 34 -9.09 -7.37 -6.09
C CYS A 34 -9.04 -6.61 -4.77
N LEU A 35 -8.85 -5.29 -4.87
CA LEU A 35 -8.84 -4.39 -3.72
C LEU A 35 -10.27 -4.06 -3.32
N GLN A 36 -10.60 -4.25 -2.04
CA GLN A 36 -11.90 -3.88 -1.49
C GLN A 36 -11.75 -3.02 -0.24
N MET A 37 -12.76 -2.19 -0.02
CA MET A 37 -12.84 -1.21 1.04
C MET A 37 -14.18 -1.33 1.75
N ARG A 38 -14.16 -1.22 3.07
CA ARG A 38 -15.38 -1.17 3.89
C ARG A 38 -15.27 -0.17 5.01
N LEU A 39 -16.41 0.36 5.41
CA LEU A 39 -16.50 1.21 6.60
C LEU A 39 -16.38 0.34 7.87
N SER A 40 -15.66 0.85 8.86
CA SER A 40 -15.50 0.22 10.17
C SER A 40 -15.69 1.26 11.27
N TYR A 41 -16.36 0.82 12.34
CA TYR A 41 -16.65 1.64 13.50
C TYR A 41 -15.76 1.20 14.67
N SER A 42 -15.23 2.17 15.42
CA SER A 42 -14.55 1.90 16.68
C SER A 42 -15.53 1.26 17.68
N PRO A 43 -15.08 0.38 18.59
CA PRO A 43 -15.94 -0.13 19.68
C PRO A 43 -16.58 0.99 20.50
N CYS A 44 -15.90 2.14 20.61
CA CYS A 44 -16.40 3.32 21.31
C CYS A 44 -17.49 4.07 20.51
N ALA A 45 -17.69 3.78 19.22
CA ALA A 45 -18.71 4.44 18.41
C ALA A 45 -20.11 4.25 19.02
N ASN A 46 -20.44 3.07 19.54
CA ASN A 46 -21.73 2.83 20.19
C ASN A 46 -21.99 3.74 21.40
N ILE A 47 -20.92 4.24 22.03
CA ILE A 47 -21.00 5.14 23.18
C ILE A 47 -21.02 6.59 22.72
N PHE A 48 -20.21 7.00 21.73
CA PHE A 48 -20.05 8.42 21.40
C PHE A 48 -20.87 8.89 20.19
N MET A 49 -21.51 8.01 19.42
CA MET A 49 -22.26 8.39 18.21
C MET A 49 -23.44 9.32 18.49
N PHE A 50 -24.02 9.29 19.70
CA PHE A 50 -25.08 10.23 20.09
C PHE A 50 -24.59 11.69 20.18
N LEU A 51 -23.30 11.91 20.43
CA LEU A 51 -22.67 13.24 20.56
C LEU A 51 -22.30 13.86 19.21
N VAL A 52 -22.36 13.08 18.13
CA VAL A 52 -21.90 13.49 16.80
C VAL A 52 -23.05 13.52 15.79
N GLN A 53 -24.30 13.29 16.22
CA GLN A 53 -25.48 13.26 15.34
C GLN A 53 -25.70 14.58 14.57
N TRP A 54 -25.26 15.70 15.15
CA TRP A 54 -25.36 17.05 14.59
C TRP A 54 -24.11 17.49 13.79
N ALA A 55 -23.10 16.62 13.67
CA ALA A 55 -21.84 16.90 12.98
C ALA A 55 -21.65 16.01 11.75
N ASP A 56 -20.64 16.32 10.93
CA ASP A 56 -20.31 15.54 9.75
C ASP A 56 -19.46 14.30 10.07
N CYS A 57 -19.27 13.43 9.08
CA CYS A 57 -18.42 12.26 9.21
C CYS A 57 -16.93 12.61 9.36
N HIS A 58 -16.50 13.81 8.98
CA HIS A 58 -15.13 14.28 9.20
C HIS A 58 -14.81 14.43 10.67
N LEU A 59 -15.73 14.98 11.48
CA LEU A 59 -15.53 15.05 12.93
C LEU A 59 -15.46 13.66 13.56
N ALA A 60 -16.35 12.74 13.16
CA ALA A 60 -16.31 11.36 13.64
C ALA A 60 -15.01 10.64 13.24
N SER A 61 -14.48 10.91 12.04
CA SER A 61 -13.19 10.36 11.60
C SER A 61 -12.02 10.98 12.37
N ALA A 62 -12.04 12.28 12.66
CA ALA A 62 -11.00 12.96 13.43
C ALA A 62 -10.95 12.44 14.88
N LEU A 63 -12.10 12.10 15.45
CA LEU A 63 -12.22 11.44 16.75
C LEU A 63 -11.91 9.93 16.71
N GLY A 64 -11.61 9.38 15.53
CA GLY A 64 -11.28 7.96 15.36
C GLY A 64 -12.48 7.00 15.54
N LEU A 65 -13.71 7.51 15.48
CA LEU A 65 -14.94 6.73 15.62
C LEU A 65 -15.26 5.91 14.37
N ILE A 66 -14.87 6.41 13.19
CA ILE A 66 -15.02 5.73 11.90
C ILE A 66 -13.67 5.64 11.19
N ARG A 67 -13.44 4.52 10.49
CA ARG A 67 -12.27 4.27 9.65
C ARG A 67 -12.66 3.47 8.42
N ILE A 68 -11.84 3.53 7.38
CA ILE A 68 -11.99 2.69 6.19
C ILE A 68 -10.98 1.56 6.30
N LEU A 69 -11.45 0.32 6.13
CA LEU A 69 -10.61 -0.86 6.09
C LEU A 69 -10.42 -1.28 4.65
N ILE A 70 -9.18 -1.52 4.27
CA ILE A 70 -8.77 -1.91 2.93
C ILE A 70 -8.22 -3.33 3.02
N TYR A 71 -8.70 -4.22 2.16
CA TYR A 71 -8.32 -5.63 2.15
C TYR A 71 -8.31 -6.18 0.72
N LYS A 72 -7.65 -7.33 0.53
CA LYS A 72 -7.67 -8.06 -0.73
C LYS A 72 -8.78 -9.12 -0.68
N ALA A 73 -9.63 -9.16 -1.71
CA ALA A 73 -10.68 -10.16 -1.90
C ALA A 73 -10.38 -11.00 -3.14
N TYR A 74 -10.71 -12.29 -3.12
CA TYR A 74 -10.51 -13.22 -4.24
C TYR A 74 -11.86 -13.55 -4.89
N GLU A 75 -11.89 -13.78 -6.21
CA GLU A 75 -13.12 -13.97 -7.00
C GLU A 75 -13.99 -15.18 -6.56
N ASP A 76 -13.45 -16.11 -5.78
CA ASP A 76 -14.09 -17.39 -5.44
C ASP A 76 -15.28 -17.28 -4.45
N GLY A 77 -15.82 -16.08 -4.22
CA GLY A 77 -16.98 -15.79 -3.37
C GLY A 77 -16.81 -16.10 -1.87
N LYS A 78 -15.83 -16.91 -1.51
CA LYS A 78 -15.35 -17.12 -0.14
C LYS A 78 -14.57 -15.88 0.25
N THR A 79 -15.20 -15.03 1.04
CA THR A 79 -14.57 -13.97 1.84
C THR A 79 -13.60 -14.61 2.84
N THR A 80 -12.51 -15.19 2.33
CA THR A 80 -11.31 -15.39 3.12
C THR A 80 -10.77 -14.00 3.36
N MET A 81 -11.25 -13.39 4.45
CA MET A 81 -10.75 -12.13 4.98
C MET A 81 -9.23 -12.23 4.97
N SER A 82 -8.58 -11.54 4.03
CA SER A 82 -7.12 -11.53 3.98
C SER A 82 -6.62 -11.12 5.37
N VAL A 83 -5.65 -11.85 5.90
CA VAL A 83 -5.12 -11.68 7.28
C VAL A 83 -4.49 -10.29 7.51
N HIS A 84 -4.47 -9.44 6.47
CA HIS A 84 -3.75 -8.17 6.38
C HIS A 84 -4.71 -7.04 5.98
N GLU A 85 -5.67 -6.72 6.84
CA GLU A 85 -6.46 -5.49 6.67
C GLU A 85 -5.57 -4.27 6.91
N ARG A 86 -5.82 -3.17 6.18
CA ARG A 86 -5.14 -1.89 6.36
C ARG A 86 -6.15 -0.83 6.80
N LYS A 87 -5.76 0.04 7.73
CA LYS A 87 -6.60 1.15 8.22
C LYS A 87 -6.28 2.43 7.45
N ALA A 88 -7.30 3.01 6.81
CA ALA A 88 -7.26 4.36 6.27
C ALA A 88 -8.23 5.27 7.05
N SER A 89 -7.79 6.50 7.28
CA SER A 89 -8.62 7.62 7.69
C SER A 89 -9.40 8.19 6.51
N LEU A 90 -10.42 9.00 6.80
CA LEU A 90 -11.20 9.69 5.77
C LEU A 90 -10.33 10.67 4.96
N ARG A 91 -9.30 11.25 5.59
CA ARG A 91 -8.31 12.13 4.93
C ARG A 91 -7.46 11.37 3.92
N GLU A 92 -7.01 10.17 4.25
CA GLU A 92 -6.22 9.33 3.33
C GLU A 92 -7.10 8.82 2.18
N PHE A 93 -8.36 8.49 2.46
CA PHE A 93 -9.31 8.06 1.45
C PHE A 93 -9.59 9.16 0.41
N TYR A 94 -10.10 10.31 0.84
CA TYR A 94 -10.41 11.40 -0.10
C TYR A 94 -9.19 12.16 -0.61
N GLY A 95 -8.07 12.14 0.12
CA GLY A 95 -6.86 12.87 -0.26
C GLY A 95 -5.95 12.12 -1.23
N VAL A 96 -5.98 10.78 -1.20
CA VAL A 96 -5.06 9.95 -2.01
C VAL A 96 -5.80 8.83 -2.71
N ILE A 97 -6.45 7.93 -1.97
CA ILE A 97 -6.93 6.65 -2.51
C ILE A 97 -8.03 6.85 -3.57
N PHE A 98 -9.08 7.61 -3.24
CA PHE A 98 -10.21 7.81 -4.13
C PHE A 98 -9.83 8.63 -5.38
N PRO A 99 -9.09 9.75 -5.28
CA PRO A 99 -8.54 10.43 -6.46
C PRO A 99 -7.67 9.54 -7.34
N SER A 100 -6.80 8.70 -6.75
CA SER A 100 -5.95 7.78 -7.52
C SER A 100 -6.77 6.76 -8.31
N LEU A 101 -7.83 6.20 -7.74
CA LEU A 101 -8.73 5.28 -8.45
C LEU A 101 -9.49 5.98 -9.57
N LEU A 102 -9.97 7.21 -9.35
CA LEU A 102 -10.60 8.01 -10.40
C LEU A 102 -9.64 8.33 -11.54
N GLN A 103 -8.36 8.58 -11.23
CA GLN A 103 -7.33 8.84 -12.24
C GLN A 103 -7.01 7.61 -13.07
N LEU A 104 -7.02 6.42 -12.45
CA LEU A 104 -6.82 5.15 -13.15
C LEU A 104 -7.99 4.85 -14.09
N HIS A 105 -9.23 4.95 -13.62
CA HIS A 105 -10.43 4.66 -14.43
C HIS A 105 -10.68 5.72 -15.51
N ARG A 106 -10.27 6.98 -15.30
CA ARG A 106 -10.28 8.02 -16.34
C ARG A 106 -9.03 8.02 -17.21
N GLY A 107 -8.15 7.02 -17.06
CA GLY A 107 -7.18 6.70 -18.10
C GLY A 107 -7.95 6.48 -19.40
N ILE A 108 -7.53 7.18 -20.44
CA ILE A 108 -8.11 7.11 -21.78
C ILE A 108 -8.18 5.62 -22.17
N THR A 109 -9.36 5.08 -22.48
CA THR A 109 -9.47 3.69 -22.94
C THR A 109 -8.63 3.49 -24.19
N ASP A 110 -8.15 2.27 -24.49
CA ASP A 110 -7.39 1.99 -25.73
C ASP A 110 -8.07 2.56 -27.00
N VAL A 111 -9.41 2.61 -27.00
CA VAL A 111 -10.22 3.17 -28.10
C VAL A 111 -10.15 4.69 -28.13
N GLU A 112 -10.29 5.35 -27.00
CA GLU A 112 -10.17 6.81 -26.90
C GLU A 112 -8.73 7.25 -27.13
N GLU A 113 -7.76 6.39 -26.82
CA GLU A 113 -6.34 6.62 -27.04
C GLU A 113 -6.03 6.55 -28.51
N ARG A 114 -6.52 5.51 -29.21
CA ARG A 114 -6.44 5.45 -30.68
C ARG A 114 -7.10 6.67 -31.31
N LYS A 115 -8.28 7.08 -30.83
CA LYS A 115 -8.95 8.29 -31.32
C LYS A 115 -8.14 9.55 -31.05
N GLN A 116 -7.54 9.70 -29.88
CA GLN A 116 -6.69 10.86 -29.56
C GLN A 116 -5.38 10.85 -30.32
N LYS A 117 -4.74 9.68 -30.51
CA LYS A 117 -3.58 9.50 -31.39
C LYS A 117 -3.95 9.84 -32.84
N GLU A 118 -5.10 9.40 -33.33
CA GLU A 118 -5.62 9.74 -34.66
C GLU A 118 -5.95 11.24 -34.79
N ILE A 119 -6.60 11.85 -33.79
CA ILE A 119 -6.93 13.28 -33.78
C ILE A 119 -5.66 14.13 -33.70
N CYS A 120 -4.68 13.77 -32.86
CA CYS A 120 -3.38 14.44 -32.82
C CYS A 120 -2.63 14.25 -34.14
N ALA A 121 -2.56 13.03 -34.68
CA ALA A 121 -1.95 12.76 -35.96
C ALA A 121 -2.63 13.54 -37.09
N ALA A 122 -3.96 13.71 -37.05
CA ALA A 122 -4.71 14.47 -38.04
C ALA A 122 -4.61 15.99 -37.85
N LYS A 123 -4.56 16.49 -36.61
CA LYS A 123 -4.40 17.93 -36.29
C LYS A 123 -2.97 18.43 -36.49
N TYR A 124 -1.98 17.59 -36.22
CA TYR A 124 -0.56 17.91 -36.33
C TYR A 124 0.08 17.35 -37.61
N LYS A 125 -0.65 16.60 -38.44
CA LYS A 125 -0.36 16.55 -39.88
C LYS A 125 -0.51 17.98 -40.39
N ARG A 126 0.61 18.64 -40.66
CA ARG A 126 0.63 20.00 -41.20
C ARG A 126 -0.32 20.05 -42.40
N ARG A 127 -1.22 21.02 -42.36
CA ARG A 127 -2.06 21.44 -43.48
C ARG A 127 -1.14 22.10 -44.51
N ASP A 128 -0.43 21.26 -45.27
CA ASP A 128 0.16 21.48 -46.60
C ASP A 128 1.09 20.29 -46.94
N GLU A 129 0.50 19.12 -47.20
CA GLU A 129 1.16 17.96 -47.80
C GLU A 129 0.67 17.79 -49.25
N MET A 130 0.85 18.80 -50.08
CA MET A 130 0.82 18.60 -51.53
C MET A 130 1.91 19.42 -52.22
N GLU A 131 3.15 19.29 -51.72
CA GLU A 131 4.41 19.48 -52.46
C GLU A 131 5.58 19.62 -51.47
N LYS A 132 6.11 18.50 -51.00
CA LYS A 132 7.55 18.24 -50.78
C LYS A 132 7.71 16.93 -50.00
N GLY A 133 8.70 16.14 -50.44
CA GLY A 133 8.95 14.79 -49.94
C GLY A 133 9.32 14.76 -48.46
N LYS A 134 9.49 13.53 -47.94
CA LYS A 134 10.01 13.18 -46.60
C LYS A 134 10.77 14.36 -45.98
N LEU A 135 10.28 14.87 -44.84
CA LEU A 135 11.09 15.74 -43.98
C LEU A 135 12.46 15.09 -43.84
N SER A 136 13.49 15.78 -44.29
CA SER A 136 14.85 15.26 -44.22
C SER A 136 15.22 15.07 -42.74
N GLU A 137 16.04 14.07 -42.42
CA GLU A 137 16.58 13.85 -41.06
C GLU A 137 17.15 15.15 -40.46
N ILE A 138 17.71 15.99 -41.34
CA ILE A 138 18.24 17.33 -41.09
C ILE A 138 17.17 18.34 -40.61
N GLU A 139 15.92 18.25 -41.06
CA GLU A 139 14.84 19.16 -40.62
C GLU A 139 14.33 18.79 -39.22
N ILE A 140 14.35 17.50 -38.89
CA ILE A 140 14.00 17.00 -37.55
C ILE A 140 15.10 17.39 -36.54
N GLU A 141 16.37 17.21 -36.90
CA GLU A 141 17.51 17.64 -36.08
C GLU A 141 17.44 19.14 -35.78
N ARG A 142 17.18 20.00 -36.77
CA ARG A 142 17.03 21.46 -36.56
C ARG A 142 15.86 21.82 -35.63
N GLU A 143 14.76 21.07 -35.65
CA GLU A 143 13.63 21.28 -34.74
C GLU A 143 13.95 20.83 -33.30
N GLU A 144 14.96 19.97 -33.10
CA GLU A 144 15.46 19.47 -31.81
C GLU A 144 16.77 20.15 -31.32
N GLU A 145 17.39 20.98 -32.16
CA GLU A 145 18.57 21.79 -31.81
C GLU A 145 18.23 23.07 -31.02
N CYS A 146 19.03 23.40 -30.01
CA CYS A 146 18.88 24.69 -29.35
C CYS A 146 19.10 25.85 -30.35
N GLY A 147 18.15 26.79 -30.46
CA GLY A 147 18.25 27.94 -31.37
C GLY A 147 19.36 28.96 -31.07
N ILE A 148 20.24 28.68 -30.10
CA ILE A 148 21.40 29.52 -29.73
C ILE A 148 22.70 28.77 -29.97
N CYS A 149 22.90 27.59 -29.36
CA CYS A 149 24.14 26.82 -29.51
C CYS A 149 24.09 25.76 -30.63
N MET A 150 22.93 25.53 -31.23
CA MET A 150 22.70 24.49 -32.26
C MET A 150 23.03 23.06 -31.78
N GLU A 151 23.07 22.84 -30.47
CA GLU A 151 23.29 21.50 -29.92
C GLU A 151 21.96 20.76 -29.74
N MET A 152 21.94 19.48 -30.12
CA MET A 152 20.87 18.53 -29.85
C MET A 152 20.76 18.28 -28.35
N THR A 153 19.79 18.93 -27.71
CA THR A 153 19.67 18.94 -26.25
C THR A 153 18.22 19.08 -25.83
N THR A 154 17.90 18.62 -24.63
CA THR A 154 16.61 18.90 -24.00
C THR A 154 16.41 20.40 -23.86
N LYS A 155 15.34 20.93 -24.45
CA LYS A 155 15.08 22.38 -24.48
C LYS A 155 14.19 22.78 -23.31
N LEU A 156 14.51 23.89 -22.66
CA LEU A 156 13.59 24.62 -21.79
C LEU A 156 12.70 25.51 -22.64
N VAL A 157 11.40 25.46 -22.40
CA VAL A 157 10.38 26.28 -23.03
C VAL A 157 9.99 27.42 -22.08
N LEU A 158 10.09 28.64 -22.59
CA LEU A 158 9.74 29.84 -21.86
C LEU A 158 8.22 30.00 -21.77
N PRO A 159 7.62 30.10 -20.57
CA PRO A 159 6.17 30.04 -20.38
C PRO A 159 5.42 31.23 -21.00
N ASN A 160 6.08 32.38 -21.17
CA ASN A 160 5.44 33.60 -21.68
C ASN A 160 5.35 33.64 -23.21
N CYS A 161 6.26 32.96 -23.92
CA CYS A 161 6.42 33.11 -25.36
C CYS A 161 6.62 31.79 -26.12
N SER A 162 6.65 30.67 -25.41
CA SER A 162 6.83 29.31 -25.95
C SER A 162 8.09 29.05 -26.78
N HIS A 163 9.02 30.01 -26.84
CA HIS A 163 10.35 29.77 -27.41
C HIS A 163 11.17 28.84 -26.53
N SER A 164 12.02 28.03 -27.17
CA SER A 164 12.78 26.99 -26.51
C SER A 164 14.29 27.10 -26.74
N LEU A 165 15.07 26.78 -25.71
CA LEU A 165 16.53 26.82 -25.71
C LEU A 165 17.09 25.85 -24.67
N CYS A 166 18.32 25.36 -24.81
CA CYS A 166 18.89 24.46 -23.81
C CYS A 166 19.11 25.15 -22.46
N THR A 167 19.16 24.37 -21.38
CA THR A 167 19.36 24.87 -20.01
C THR A 167 20.56 25.79 -19.88
N ASN A 168 21.71 25.41 -20.46
CA ASN A 168 22.93 26.20 -20.38
C ASN A 168 22.80 27.55 -21.12
N CYS A 169 22.15 27.57 -22.29
CA CYS A 169 21.88 28.82 -23.00
C CYS A 169 20.88 29.71 -22.26
N TYR A 170 19.88 29.10 -21.59
CA TYR A 170 18.92 29.83 -20.77
C TYR A 170 19.59 30.50 -19.58
N GLU A 171 20.37 29.75 -18.79
CA GLU A 171 21.03 30.27 -17.60
C GLU A 171 22.00 31.41 -17.94
N ASN A 172 22.84 31.20 -18.98
CA ASN A 172 23.79 32.21 -19.44
C ASN A 172 23.09 33.48 -19.95
N TRP A 173 22.01 33.33 -20.72
CA TRP A 173 21.27 34.48 -21.24
C TRP A 173 20.50 35.20 -20.14
N HIS A 174 19.80 34.45 -19.27
CA HIS A 174 19.01 34.99 -18.18
C HIS A 174 19.86 35.78 -17.17
N ALA A 175 21.10 35.33 -16.91
CA ALA A 175 22.06 36.05 -16.09
C ALA A 175 22.44 37.43 -16.67
N ARG A 176 22.40 37.58 -18.00
CA ARG A 176 22.76 38.83 -18.71
C ARG A 176 21.55 39.69 -19.05
N SER A 177 20.43 39.07 -19.36
CA SER A 177 19.21 39.71 -19.85
C SER A 177 17.98 38.96 -19.37
N GLN A 178 17.10 39.67 -18.68
CA GLN A 178 15.82 39.16 -18.18
C GLN A 178 14.74 39.21 -19.27
N SER A 179 15.09 38.82 -20.51
CA SER A 179 14.20 38.81 -21.67
C SER A 179 14.44 37.59 -22.55
N CYS A 180 13.45 37.18 -23.33
CA CYS A 180 13.60 36.10 -24.31
C CYS A 180 14.61 36.51 -25.41
N PRO A 181 15.61 35.69 -25.76
CA PRO A 181 16.57 36.01 -26.82
C PRO A 181 15.93 36.07 -28.22
N PHE A 182 14.79 35.41 -28.41
CA PHE A 182 14.12 35.31 -29.72
C PHE A 182 13.08 36.44 -29.93
N CYS A 183 12.19 36.65 -28.96
CA CYS A 183 11.10 37.64 -29.09
C CYS A 183 11.23 38.86 -28.16
N ARG A 184 12.23 38.89 -27.27
CA ARG A 184 12.46 39.97 -26.27
C ARG A 184 11.37 40.14 -25.21
N ASP A 185 10.41 39.20 -25.11
CA ASP A 185 9.43 39.19 -24.01
C ASP A 185 10.10 39.12 -22.65
N SER A 186 9.53 39.81 -21.66
CA SER A 186 10.08 39.91 -20.30
C SER A 186 10.02 38.57 -19.56
N LEU A 187 11.14 38.19 -18.93
CA LEU A 187 11.28 36.99 -18.10
C LEU A 187 11.38 37.31 -16.61
N LYS A 188 11.24 38.57 -16.20
CA LYS A 188 11.41 39.02 -14.79
C LYS A 188 10.50 38.32 -13.76
N ARG A 189 9.45 37.63 -14.21
CA ARG A 189 8.48 36.92 -13.36
C ARG A 189 8.59 35.41 -13.44
N VAL A 190 9.51 34.88 -14.24
CA VAL A 190 9.64 33.44 -14.48
C VAL A 190 10.65 32.86 -13.49
N ASN A 191 10.19 31.97 -12.63
CA ASN A 191 11.07 31.21 -11.73
C ASN A 191 11.53 29.89 -12.39
N SER A 192 12.63 29.29 -11.89
CA SER A 192 13.15 28.01 -12.42
C SER A 192 12.13 26.87 -12.38
N GLY A 193 11.16 26.90 -11.45
CA GLY A 193 10.08 25.91 -11.36
C GLY A 193 8.92 26.10 -12.33
N GLU A 194 8.89 27.20 -13.09
CA GLU A 194 7.87 27.51 -14.10
C GLU A 194 8.35 27.25 -15.53
N LEU A 195 9.62 26.84 -15.68
CA LEU A 195 10.22 26.47 -16.95
C LEU A 195 9.75 25.06 -17.33
N TRP A 196 9.21 24.94 -18.53
CA TRP A 196 8.76 23.66 -19.05
C TRP A 196 9.92 22.98 -19.76
N VAL A 197 10.13 21.69 -19.53
CA VAL A 197 11.15 20.91 -20.25
C VAL A 197 10.48 20.27 -21.46
N TYR A 198 10.94 20.61 -22.66
CA TYR A 198 10.55 19.94 -23.90
C TYR A 198 11.20 18.56 -23.91
N THR A 199 10.43 17.53 -23.53
CA THR A 199 10.80 16.13 -23.67
C THR A 199 10.73 15.74 -25.13
N SER A 200 11.75 15.06 -25.67
CA SER A 200 11.75 14.59 -27.06
C SER A 200 10.52 13.70 -27.30
N THR A 201 10.09 13.58 -28.57
CA THR A 201 9.03 12.65 -28.96
C THR A 201 9.35 11.19 -28.57
N CYS A 202 10.64 10.88 -28.40
CA CYS A 202 11.14 9.59 -27.91
C CYS A 202 10.90 9.34 -26.41
N ASP A 203 10.64 10.40 -25.63
CA ASP A 203 10.38 10.34 -24.18
C ASP A 203 8.88 10.35 -23.85
N ILE A 204 8.00 10.26 -24.87
CA ILE A 204 6.55 10.20 -24.66
C ILE A 204 6.23 8.85 -24.00
N VAL A 205 6.08 8.87 -22.68
CA VAL A 205 5.61 7.73 -21.90
C VAL A 205 4.17 7.42 -22.34
N ASP A 206 3.96 6.23 -22.90
CA ASP A 206 2.63 5.78 -23.30
C ASP A 206 1.66 5.78 -22.11
N LEU A 207 0.38 6.07 -22.36
CA LEU A 207 -0.63 6.20 -21.30
C LEU A 207 -0.77 4.89 -20.49
N SER A 208 -0.58 3.75 -21.15
CA SER A 208 -0.51 2.43 -20.52
C SER A 208 0.62 2.33 -19.48
N ALA A 209 1.79 2.91 -19.75
CA ALA A 209 2.91 2.93 -18.82
C ALA A 209 2.67 3.88 -17.64
N ILE A 210 2.02 5.03 -17.88
CA ILE A 210 1.58 5.95 -16.83
C ILE A 210 0.55 5.28 -15.92
N ALA A 211 -0.44 4.57 -16.49
CA ALA A 211 -1.46 3.86 -15.72
C ALA A 211 -0.86 2.77 -14.83
N ARG A 212 0.07 1.95 -15.37
CA ARG A 212 0.78 0.92 -14.58
C ARG A 212 1.59 1.53 -13.44
N GLU A 213 2.30 2.62 -13.68
CA GLU A 213 3.09 3.30 -12.65
C GLU A 213 2.20 3.94 -11.57
N ASN A 214 1.08 4.56 -11.97
CA ASN A 214 0.10 5.10 -11.02
C ASN A 214 -0.55 3.99 -10.17
N LEU A 215 -0.88 2.85 -10.76
CA LEU A 215 -1.40 1.69 -10.04
C LEU A 215 -0.37 1.19 -9.03
N LYS A 216 0.90 1.05 -9.44
CA LYS A 216 2.00 0.64 -8.56
C LYS A 216 2.17 1.60 -7.38
N ARG A 217 2.11 2.91 -7.62
CA ARG A 217 2.17 3.93 -6.56
C ARG A 217 1.01 3.82 -5.57
N LEU A 218 -0.21 3.59 -6.06
CA LEU A 218 -1.38 3.39 -5.23
C LEU A 218 -1.21 2.15 -4.33
N LEU A 219 -0.76 1.03 -4.88
CA LEU A 219 -0.52 -0.20 -4.12
C LEU A 219 0.56 0.00 -3.05
N ILE A 220 1.69 0.63 -3.40
CA ILE A 220 2.76 0.97 -2.44
C ILE A 220 2.23 1.86 -1.32
N TYR A 221 1.38 2.84 -1.62
CA TYR A 221 0.76 3.70 -0.62
C TYR A 221 -0.12 2.88 0.33
N ILE A 222 -0.96 2.00 -0.20
CA ILE A 222 -1.84 1.14 0.60
C ILE A 222 -1.04 0.21 1.52
N ASP A 223 0.08 -0.35 1.04
CA ASP A 223 0.94 -1.21 1.85
C ASP A 223 1.62 -0.48 3.02
N LYS A 224 1.84 0.83 2.88
CA LYS A 224 2.36 1.69 3.95
C LYS A 224 1.31 2.08 4.99
N LEU A 225 0.02 1.89 4.71
CA LEU A 225 -1.03 2.18 5.70
C LEU A 225 -0.90 1.26 6.92
N PRO A 226 -1.33 1.72 8.12
CA PRO A 226 -1.30 0.90 9.32
C PRO A 226 -1.99 -0.44 9.11
N LEU A 227 -1.25 -1.55 9.28
CA LEU A 227 -1.85 -2.87 9.31
C LEU A 227 -2.80 -2.96 10.50
N LEU A 228 -4.02 -3.40 10.26
CA LEU A 228 -4.78 -4.14 11.24
C LEU A 228 -4.10 -5.49 11.42
N VAL A 229 -2.98 -5.49 12.15
CA VAL A 229 -2.64 -6.69 12.89
C VAL A 229 -3.76 -6.81 13.91
N PRO A 230 -4.57 -7.89 13.95
CA PRO A 230 -5.19 -8.23 15.22
C PRO A 230 -4.01 -8.38 16.18
N ASP A 231 -3.83 -7.39 17.06
CA ASP A 231 -2.73 -7.41 18.02
C ASP A 231 -2.66 -8.81 18.63
N PRO A 232 -1.61 -9.60 18.32
CA PRO A 232 -1.51 -10.96 18.83
C PRO A 232 -1.53 -10.97 20.36
N MET A 233 -1.08 -9.87 20.98
CA MET A 233 -1.08 -9.70 22.44
C MET A 233 -2.47 -9.38 23.00
N MET A 234 -3.34 -8.70 22.26
CA MET A 234 -4.69 -8.34 22.76
C MET A 234 -5.77 -9.36 22.40
N LYS A 235 -5.65 -10.09 21.28
CA LYS A 235 -6.69 -11.07 20.90
C LYS A 235 -6.56 -12.40 21.64
N TYR A 236 -5.36 -12.77 22.05
CA TYR A 236 -5.11 -13.97 22.85
C TYR A 236 -4.08 -13.69 23.93
N LYS A 237 -4.54 -13.46 25.16
CA LYS A 237 -3.68 -13.53 26.34
C LYS A 237 -3.20 -14.98 26.47
N PHE A 238 -2.04 -15.30 25.89
CA PHE A 238 -1.45 -16.63 25.99
C PHE A 238 -0.97 -16.88 27.41
N SER A 239 -1.18 -18.10 27.88
CA SER A 239 -0.77 -18.58 29.18
C SER A 239 0.16 -19.75 29.00
N ARG A 240 1.08 -19.93 29.95
CA ARG A 240 1.90 -21.14 30.00
C ARG A 240 0.99 -22.36 30.01
N GLY A 241 1.35 -23.37 29.21
CA GLY A 241 0.56 -24.58 29.02
C GLY A 241 -0.44 -24.54 27.85
N ASP A 242 -0.67 -23.39 27.21
CA ASP A 242 -1.50 -23.33 26.00
C ASP A 242 -0.87 -24.16 24.86
N VAL A 243 -1.68 -24.97 24.18
CA VAL A 243 -1.27 -25.63 22.93
C VAL A 243 -1.63 -24.74 21.76
N VAL A 244 -0.64 -24.44 20.91
CA VAL A 244 -0.78 -23.49 19.81
C VAL A 244 -0.37 -24.12 18.48
N VAL A 245 -1.03 -23.66 17.42
CA VAL A 245 -0.65 -23.92 16.04
C VAL A 245 0.06 -22.68 15.52
N PHE A 246 1.26 -22.82 14.97
CA PHE A 246 2.03 -21.72 14.40
C PHE A 246 2.73 -22.14 13.11
N ARG A 247 3.11 -21.17 12.28
CA ARG A 247 3.92 -21.44 11.07
C ARG A 247 5.37 -21.69 11.46
N SER A 248 6.01 -22.69 10.85
CA SER A 248 7.40 -22.98 11.13
C SER A 248 8.30 -21.78 10.81
N PRO A 249 9.23 -21.39 11.70
CA PRO A 249 10.20 -20.32 11.41
C PRO A 249 11.13 -20.64 10.25
N SER A 250 11.36 -21.94 9.98
CA SER A 250 12.25 -22.41 8.91
C SER A 250 11.53 -22.64 7.59
N ASP A 251 10.23 -22.97 7.62
CA ASP A 251 9.39 -23.12 6.42
C ASP A 251 7.97 -22.59 6.67
N TYR A 252 7.66 -21.43 6.09
CA TYR A 252 6.37 -20.76 6.28
C TYR A 252 5.16 -21.54 5.75
N LYS A 253 5.36 -22.54 4.87
CA LYS A 253 4.29 -23.40 4.34
C LYS A 253 3.88 -24.47 5.36
N GLU A 254 4.76 -24.82 6.28
CA GLU A 254 4.50 -25.83 7.31
C GLU A 254 3.88 -25.23 8.57
N LYS A 255 2.96 -25.99 9.17
CA LYS A 255 2.34 -25.66 10.45
C LYS A 255 2.78 -26.66 11.51
N MET A 256 3.17 -26.15 12.66
CA MET A 256 3.59 -26.94 13.81
C MET A 256 2.60 -26.76 14.96
N VAL A 257 2.43 -27.82 15.75
CA VAL A 257 1.63 -27.82 16.98
C VAL A 257 2.54 -28.08 18.16
N LYS A 258 2.62 -27.12 19.08
CA LYS A 258 3.48 -27.19 20.27
C LYS A 258 2.81 -26.51 21.45
N ARG A 259 3.34 -26.73 22.65
CA ARG A 259 2.88 -26.13 23.90
C ARG A 259 3.74 -24.94 24.27
N ILE A 260 3.14 -23.84 24.69
CA ILE A 260 3.85 -22.69 25.25
C ILE A 260 4.35 -23.04 26.64
N VAL A 261 5.65 -22.93 26.85
CA VAL A 261 6.30 -23.14 28.14
C VAL A 261 6.75 -21.81 28.75
N GLY A 262 7.29 -20.91 27.93
CA GLY A 262 7.76 -19.58 28.34
C GLY A 262 7.06 -18.45 27.60
N LEU A 263 6.84 -17.34 28.29
CA LEU A 263 6.27 -16.09 27.79
C LEU A 263 7.34 -14.97 27.80
N PRO A 264 7.06 -13.80 27.18
CA PRO A 264 7.99 -12.67 27.22
C PRO A 264 8.49 -12.37 28.64
N GLY A 265 9.82 -12.24 28.78
CA GLY A 265 10.47 -11.97 30.07
C GLY A 265 10.89 -13.20 30.87
N ASP A 266 10.35 -14.39 30.55
CA ASP A 266 10.70 -15.64 31.24
C ASP A 266 12.15 -16.07 30.98
N TRP A 267 12.76 -16.70 31.98
CA TRP A 267 14.04 -17.39 31.85
C TRP A 267 13.82 -18.89 31.72
N ILE A 268 14.48 -19.49 30.73
CA ILE A 268 14.38 -20.90 30.37
C ILE A 268 15.74 -21.56 30.60
N ASP A 269 15.80 -22.53 31.50
CA ASP A 269 17.00 -23.34 31.70
C ASP A 269 17.02 -24.49 30.71
N LEU A 270 18.12 -24.56 29.94
CA LEU A 270 18.38 -25.65 29.00
C LEU A 270 19.20 -26.76 29.68
N PRO A 271 19.06 -28.02 29.21
CA PRO A 271 19.88 -29.13 29.71
C PRO A 271 21.40 -28.92 29.55
N SER A 272 21.82 -28.00 28.69
CA SER A 272 23.23 -27.67 28.43
C SER A 272 23.88 -26.75 29.47
N LEU A 273 23.20 -26.44 30.59
CA LEU A 273 23.60 -25.43 31.59
C LEU A 273 23.52 -23.97 31.10
N ASP A 274 22.89 -23.73 29.94
CA ASP A 274 22.62 -22.39 29.43
C ASP A 274 21.22 -21.91 29.85
N THR A 275 21.11 -20.66 30.29
CA THR A 275 19.81 -20.02 30.56
C THR A 275 19.51 -18.99 29.47
N VAL A 276 18.33 -19.09 28.86
CA VAL A 276 17.87 -18.18 27.79
C VAL A 276 16.72 -17.32 28.29
N LYS A 277 16.83 -16.00 28.13
CA LYS A 277 15.70 -15.08 28.35
C LYS A 277 14.81 -15.03 27.10
N VAL A 278 13.51 -15.17 27.27
CA VAL A 278 12.52 -14.98 26.20
C VAL A 278 12.36 -13.48 25.90
N PRO A 279 12.66 -13.02 24.66
CA PRO A 279 12.52 -11.62 24.30
C PRO A 279 11.07 -11.13 24.32
N GLU A 280 10.90 -9.81 24.40
CA GLU A 280 9.59 -9.19 24.23
C GLU A 280 8.95 -9.58 22.90
N GLY A 281 7.65 -9.85 22.91
CA GLY A 281 6.89 -10.30 21.74
C GLY A 281 7.17 -11.74 21.27
N HIS A 282 7.96 -12.52 22.01
CA HIS A 282 8.28 -13.92 21.69
C HIS A 282 7.75 -14.90 22.74
N CYS A 283 7.67 -16.19 22.39
CA CYS A 283 7.39 -17.27 23.34
C CYS A 283 8.30 -18.46 23.11
N TRP A 284 8.45 -19.28 24.16
CA TRP A 284 9.17 -20.55 24.12
C TRP A 284 8.19 -21.70 23.98
N VAL A 285 8.32 -22.51 22.94
CA VAL A 285 7.40 -23.63 22.66
C VAL A 285 8.12 -24.98 22.67
N VAL A 286 7.48 -25.99 23.26
CA VAL A 286 8.04 -27.34 23.40
C VAL A 286 7.00 -28.38 22.98
N GLY A 287 7.44 -29.47 22.34
CA GLY A 287 6.57 -30.60 22.04
C GLY A 287 6.39 -31.52 23.25
N ASP A 288 5.19 -32.07 23.43
CA ASP A 288 4.90 -33.01 24.52
C ASP A 288 5.69 -34.34 24.39
N ASN A 289 6.23 -34.65 23.20
CA ASN A 289 7.14 -35.78 22.98
C ASN A 289 8.57 -35.26 22.75
N SER A 290 9.28 -34.99 23.84
CA SER A 290 10.59 -34.32 23.85
C SER A 290 11.67 -35.05 23.05
N ALA A 291 11.60 -36.38 22.96
CA ALA A 291 12.59 -37.23 22.29
C ALA A 291 12.61 -37.09 20.75
N CYS A 292 11.53 -36.60 20.15
CA CYS A 292 11.39 -36.51 18.69
C CYS A 292 10.89 -35.14 18.21
N SER A 293 10.74 -34.15 19.10
CA SER A 293 10.17 -32.86 18.73
C SER A 293 11.22 -31.86 18.30
N LEU A 294 11.14 -31.41 17.04
CA LEU A 294 11.73 -30.15 16.62
C LEU A 294 10.93 -29.00 17.25
N ASP A 295 11.55 -28.20 18.13
CA ASP A 295 10.90 -27.14 18.89
C ASP A 295 11.88 -26.03 19.30
N SER A 296 11.51 -25.15 20.24
CA SER A 296 12.36 -24.01 20.64
C SER A 296 13.73 -24.41 21.17
N ARG A 297 13.95 -25.67 21.59
CA ARG A 297 15.28 -26.16 21.93
C ARG A 297 16.22 -26.23 20.71
N SER A 298 15.66 -26.31 19.50
CA SER A 298 16.42 -26.38 18.24
C SER A 298 16.51 -25.03 17.53
N PHE A 299 15.44 -24.24 17.52
CA PHE A 299 15.36 -22.98 16.76
C PHE A 299 15.22 -21.72 17.64
N GLY A 300 15.18 -21.86 18.96
CA GLY A 300 15.03 -20.75 19.89
C GLY A 300 13.59 -20.26 20.08
N PRO A 301 13.40 -19.10 20.72
CA PRO A 301 12.08 -18.52 20.94
C PRO A 301 11.46 -18.06 19.61
N ILE A 302 10.13 -18.16 19.50
CA ILE A 302 9.40 -17.78 18.28
C ILE A 302 8.60 -16.48 18.48
N PRO A 303 8.46 -15.63 17.46
CA PRO A 303 7.56 -14.48 17.54
C PRO A 303 6.11 -14.92 17.77
N LEU A 304 5.40 -14.25 18.69
CA LEU A 304 3.98 -14.49 18.94
C LEU A 304 3.12 -14.30 17.68
N GLY A 305 3.58 -13.47 16.73
CA GLY A 305 2.94 -13.25 15.44
C GLY A 305 2.92 -14.47 14.51
N LEU A 306 3.73 -15.50 14.75
CA LEU A 306 3.67 -16.76 13.99
C LEU A 306 2.50 -17.66 14.41
N ILE A 307 1.91 -17.41 15.59
CA ILE A 307 0.81 -18.21 16.13
C ILE A 307 -0.46 -17.95 15.32
N CYS A 308 -0.95 -19.02 14.69
CA CYS A 308 -2.18 -19.03 13.90
C CYS A 308 -3.43 -19.27 14.77
N GLY A 309 -3.29 -19.92 15.94
CA GLY A 309 -4.41 -20.19 16.83
C GLY A 309 -4.06 -21.04 18.05
N ARG A 310 -5.01 -21.14 18.98
CA ARG A 310 -4.93 -21.95 20.21
C ARG A 310 -5.86 -23.15 20.13
N ILE A 311 -5.38 -24.32 20.52
CA ILE A 311 -6.17 -25.55 20.64
C ILE A 311 -6.79 -25.58 22.03
N ARG A 312 -8.14 -25.66 22.11
CA ARG A 312 -8.87 -25.65 23.38
C ARG A 312 -9.57 -26.97 23.71
N CYS A 313 -10.05 -27.70 22.72
CA CYS A 313 -10.84 -28.91 22.94
C CYS A 313 -10.28 -30.09 22.15
N ILE A 314 -10.41 -31.27 22.75
CA ILE A 314 -10.24 -32.57 22.13
C ILE A 314 -11.63 -33.00 21.68
N VAL A 315 -11.79 -33.35 20.40
CA VAL A 315 -13.08 -33.78 19.82
C VAL A 315 -13.13 -35.27 19.51
N TRP A 316 -11.99 -35.97 19.56
CA TRP A 316 -11.88 -37.41 19.30
C TRP A 316 -10.59 -37.99 19.94
N PRO A 317 -10.58 -39.26 20.40
CA PRO A 317 -11.68 -40.22 20.47
C PRO A 317 -12.76 -39.84 21.51
N PRO A 318 -14.00 -40.41 21.44
CA PRO A 318 -15.12 -39.99 22.29
C PRO A 318 -14.81 -40.01 23.78
N GLN A 319 -13.99 -40.97 24.22
CA GLN A 319 -13.56 -41.14 25.62
C GLN A 319 -12.63 -40.02 26.10
N ARG A 320 -12.10 -39.20 25.19
CA ARG A 320 -11.16 -38.10 25.48
C ARG A 320 -11.75 -36.73 25.13
N ILE A 321 -13.03 -36.65 24.77
CA ILE A 321 -13.68 -35.36 24.50
C ILE A 321 -13.63 -34.51 25.77
N GLY A 322 -13.12 -33.29 25.65
CA GLY A 322 -12.94 -32.39 26.78
C GLY A 322 -11.96 -31.27 26.49
N GLU A 323 -11.68 -30.44 27.49
CA GLU A 323 -10.68 -29.39 27.37
C GLU A 323 -9.26 -29.94 27.33
N VAL A 324 -8.40 -29.32 26.52
CA VAL A 324 -6.98 -29.65 26.49
C VAL A 324 -6.36 -29.24 27.81
N ASN A 325 -5.69 -30.18 28.48
CA ASN A 325 -5.02 -29.93 29.74
C ASN A 325 -3.96 -28.82 29.58
N SER A 326 -4.07 -27.78 30.40
CA SER A 326 -3.15 -26.64 30.45
C SER A 326 -2.03 -26.81 31.49
N ARG A 327 -2.01 -27.92 32.25
CA ARG A 327 -0.97 -28.15 33.27
C ARG A 327 0.38 -28.45 32.62
N THR A 328 1.37 -27.61 32.91
CA THR A 328 2.77 -27.73 32.49
C THR A 328 3.55 -28.82 33.25
N SER A 329 2.92 -29.50 34.21
CA SER A 329 3.50 -30.51 35.11
C SER A 329 3.99 -31.80 34.43
N ALA A 330 3.97 -31.86 33.10
CA ALA A 330 4.39 -33.01 32.30
C ALA A 330 5.73 -32.79 31.56
N LEU A 331 6.39 -31.64 31.72
CA LEU A 331 7.67 -31.33 31.08
C LEU A 331 8.76 -31.14 32.15
N PRO A 332 9.34 -32.22 32.70
CA PRO A 332 10.33 -32.15 33.78
C PRO A 332 11.70 -31.56 33.36
N GLU A 333 11.94 -31.36 32.06
CA GLU A 333 13.26 -30.96 31.52
C GLU A 333 13.44 -29.45 31.34
N VAL A 334 12.41 -28.62 31.58
CA VAL A 334 12.50 -27.17 31.40
C VAL A 334 12.01 -26.46 32.67
N GLN A 335 12.95 -25.96 33.46
CA GLN A 335 12.64 -25.09 34.59
C GLN A 335 12.42 -23.66 34.05
N VAL A 336 11.29 -23.07 34.45
CA VAL A 336 10.90 -21.71 34.05
C VAL A 336 10.94 -20.83 35.29
N HIS A 337 11.82 -19.85 35.27
CA HIS A 337 11.85 -18.80 36.28
C HIS A 337 11.11 -17.58 35.74
N ALA A 338 10.01 -17.21 36.40
CA ALA A 338 9.34 -15.94 36.14
C ALA A 338 10.22 -14.81 36.69
N SER A 339 10.39 -13.73 35.93
CA SER A 339 10.89 -12.48 36.51
C SER A 339 9.85 -11.93 37.48
N GLU A 340 10.24 -11.67 38.74
CA GLU A 340 9.43 -10.93 39.73
C GLU A 340 9.01 -9.55 39.24
#